data_AF-A0A2E7LM50-F1
#
_entry.id   AF-A0A2E7LM50-F1
#
_cell.length_a   1.000
_cell.length_b   1.000
_cell.length_c   1.000
_cell.angle_alpha   90.00
_cell.angle_beta   90.00
_cell.angle_gamma   90.00
#
_symmetry.space_group_name_H-M   'P 1'
#
loop_
_entity.id
_entity.type
_entity.pdbx_description
1 polymer ?
#
loop_
_entity_poly.entity_id
_entity_poly.type
_entity_poly.pdbx_seq_one_letter_code
_entity_poly.pdbx_strand_id
1 'polypeptide(L)'
;WGWTVSEWRVETPFFIVEIDMWHGNRDTVFSVMGCAEIMRQRPDADAPKKALTDAITKGLSYLGFNADIFLGKFDDNKYVQERVKEEKDKAKVDDHSEKLITEEIQKAISNCSTDTELNQVKSQYKDVISQVSASARKNLTEQLKTKLKNIQEGKPYDDDVPF
;
A
#
# COMPACT_ATOMS: atom_id res chain seq x y z
N TRP A 1 18.60 30.83 -20.38
CA TRP A 1 17.16 30.58 -20.58
C TRP A 1 16.38 31.65 -19.82
N GLY A 2 15.08 31.79 -20.10
CA GLY A 2 14.16 32.65 -19.35
C GLY A 2 12.72 32.25 -19.63
N TRP A 3 11.78 32.78 -18.86
CA TRP A 3 10.35 32.51 -19.05
C TRP A 3 9.49 33.74 -18.75
N THR A 4 8.29 33.76 -19.32
CA THR A 4 7.23 34.74 -19.05
C THR A 4 5.90 34.03 -18.86
N VAL A 5 4.99 34.62 -18.09
CA VAL A 5 3.60 34.14 -18.02
C VAL A 5 2.86 34.63 -19.25
N SER A 6 2.27 33.71 -19.99
CA SER A 6 1.52 34.00 -21.21
C SER A 6 0.04 34.15 -20.89
N GLU A 7 -0.50 33.18 -20.16
CA GLU A 7 -1.90 33.17 -19.74
C GLU A 7 -2.04 32.47 -18.38
N TRP A 8 -3.06 32.86 -17.62
CA TRP A 8 -3.53 32.08 -16.48
C TRP A 8 -5.06 32.02 -16.50
N ARG A 9 -5.59 30.89 -16.07
CA ARG A 9 -7.04 30.66 -16.01
C ARG A 9 -7.39 29.77 -14.83
N VAL A 10 -8.61 29.95 -14.34
CA VAL A 10 -9.19 29.12 -13.28
C VAL A 10 -10.27 28.25 -13.91
N GLU A 11 -10.00 26.95 -13.95
CA GLU A 11 -10.94 25.91 -14.37
C GLU A 11 -11.24 25.03 -13.16
N THR A 12 -12.16 25.48 -12.30
CA THR A 12 -12.45 24.83 -11.01
C THR A 12 -12.59 23.30 -11.16
N PRO A 13 -11.84 22.50 -10.37
CA PRO A 13 -11.10 22.87 -9.17
C PRO A 13 -9.62 23.24 -9.39
N PHE A 14 -9.21 23.64 -10.59
CA PHE A 14 -7.81 23.88 -10.94
C PHE A 14 -7.47 25.35 -11.22
N PHE A 15 -6.28 25.75 -10.80
CA PHE A 15 -5.58 26.93 -11.32
C PHE A 15 -4.58 26.45 -12.36
N ILE A 16 -4.68 26.98 -13.57
CA ILE A 16 -3.82 26.62 -14.69
C ILE A 16 -3.06 27.87 -15.12
N VAL A 17 -1.76 27.72 -15.33
CA VAL A 17 -0.89 28.77 -15.85
C VAL A 17 -0.11 28.24 -17.04
N GLU A 18 -0.04 29.05 -18.07
CA GLU A 18 0.80 28.81 -19.24
C GLU A 18 1.98 29.78 -19.21
N ILE A 19 3.17 29.23 -19.41
CA ILE A 19 4.40 30.00 -19.53
C ILE A 19 5.02 29.78 -20.89
N ASP A 20 5.64 30.84 -21.39
CA ASP A 20 6.50 30.82 -22.56
C ASP A 20 7.96 30.80 -22.10
N MET A 21 8.73 29.82 -22.56
CA MET A 21 10.12 29.61 -22.18
C MET A 21 11.05 29.66 -23.39
N TRP A 22 12.24 30.24 -23.22
CA TRP A 22 13.26 30.33 -24.26
C TRP A 22 14.66 30.00 -23.74
N HIS A 23 15.55 29.57 -24.64
CA HIS A 23 16.96 29.35 -24.36
C HIS A 23 17.85 29.97 -25.45
N GLY A 24 18.84 30.76 -25.05
CA GLY A 24 19.66 31.54 -25.99
C GLY A 24 18.92 32.80 -26.44
N ASN A 25 18.26 32.74 -27.60
CA ASN A 25 17.50 33.86 -28.17
C ASN A 25 16.03 33.84 -27.67
N ARG A 26 15.42 35.02 -27.53
CA ARG A 26 14.00 35.19 -27.17
C ARG A 26 13.02 34.88 -28.30
N ASP A 27 13.49 34.76 -29.53
CA ASP A 27 12.63 34.44 -30.69
C ASP A 27 12.24 32.95 -30.75
N THR A 28 12.98 32.09 -30.05
CA THR A 28 12.76 30.64 -30.02
C THR A 28 12.09 30.26 -28.71
N VAL A 29 10.77 30.34 -28.70
CA VAL A 29 9.93 30.10 -27.52
C VAL A 29 9.18 28.77 -27.66
N PHE A 30 9.00 28.08 -26.55
CA PHE A 30 8.04 26.99 -26.43
C PHE A 30 7.18 27.19 -25.18
N SER A 31 5.91 26.82 -25.30
CA SER A 31 4.91 27.04 -24.25
C SER A 31 4.71 25.78 -23.43
N VAL A 32 4.54 25.95 -22.12
CA VAL A 32 4.33 24.87 -21.16
C VAL A 32 3.26 25.26 -20.15
N MET A 33 2.37 24.31 -19.85
CA MET A 33 1.33 24.51 -18.85
C MET A 33 1.68 23.84 -17.51
N GLY A 34 1.38 24.55 -16.45
CA GLY A 34 1.36 24.03 -15.08
C GLY A 34 -0.01 24.16 -14.45
N CYS A 35 -0.31 23.25 -13.52
CA CYS A 35 -1.63 23.13 -12.93
C CYS A 35 -1.55 22.78 -11.44
N ALA A 36 -2.45 23.34 -10.64
CA ALA A 36 -2.63 22.96 -9.25
C ALA A 36 -4.10 23.06 -8.83
N GLU A 37 -4.55 22.17 -7.95
CA GLU A 37 -5.90 22.20 -7.41
C GLU A 37 -6.07 23.36 -6.42
N ILE A 38 -7.03 24.24 -6.68
CA ILE A 38 -7.43 25.35 -5.79
C ILE A 38 -8.38 24.91 -4.68
N MET A 39 -9.07 23.79 -4.86
CA MET A 39 -10.06 23.33 -3.89
C MET A 39 -10.07 21.81 -3.82
N ARG A 40 -9.56 21.28 -2.71
CA ARG A 40 -9.74 19.88 -2.31
C ARG A 40 -10.79 19.81 -1.21
N GLN A 41 -10.36 19.83 0.05
CA GLN A 41 -11.25 19.91 1.21
C GLN A 41 -11.41 21.35 1.73
N ARG A 42 -10.41 22.21 1.45
CA ARG A 42 -10.39 23.65 1.76
C ARG A 42 -9.72 24.40 0.61
N PRO A 43 -10.01 25.70 0.41
CA PRO A 43 -9.30 26.52 -0.56
C PRO A 43 -7.79 26.54 -0.30
N ASP A 44 -7.00 26.33 -1.34
CA ASP A 44 -5.54 26.35 -1.30
C ASP A 44 -5.01 27.66 -1.91
N ALA A 45 -4.59 28.58 -1.04
CA ALA A 45 -4.05 29.87 -1.45
C ALA A 45 -2.68 29.77 -2.16
N ASP A 46 -2.00 28.62 -2.06
CA ASP A 46 -0.72 28.39 -2.72
C ASP A 46 -0.86 27.72 -4.08
N ALA A 47 -2.08 27.37 -4.51
CA ALA A 47 -2.32 26.75 -5.82
C ALA A 47 -1.72 27.55 -6.99
N PRO A 48 -1.83 28.90 -7.09
CA PRO A 48 -1.18 29.64 -8.17
C PRO A 48 0.35 29.50 -8.17
N LYS A 49 0.97 29.50 -6.98
CA LYS A 49 2.43 29.33 -6.84
C LYS A 49 2.85 27.91 -7.24
N LYS A 50 2.06 26.92 -6.84
CA LYS A 50 2.27 25.51 -7.18
C LYS A 50 2.15 25.28 -8.68
N ALA A 51 1.10 25.81 -9.31
CA ALA A 51 0.91 25.72 -10.76
C ALA A 51 2.06 26.40 -11.53
N LEU A 52 2.53 27.57 -11.07
CA LEU A 52 3.66 28.24 -11.69
C LEU A 52 4.97 27.46 -11.54
N THR A 53 5.20 26.89 -10.35
CA THR A 53 6.37 26.04 -10.09
C THR A 53 6.35 24.79 -10.96
N ASP A 54 5.18 24.17 -11.13
CA ASP A 54 4.95 23.02 -12.01
C ASP A 54 5.25 23.37 -13.48
N ALA A 55 4.73 24.50 -13.99
CA ALA A 55 5.00 24.96 -15.36
C ALA A 55 6.51 25.17 -15.61
N ILE A 56 7.20 25.84 -14.69
CA ILE A 56 8.64 26.12 -14.80
C ILE A 56 9.44 24.81 -14.75
N THR A 57 9.10 23.90 -13.83
CA THR A 57 9.79 22.62 -13.67
C THR A 57 9.67 21.77 -14.94
N LYS A 58 8.49 21.74 -15.56
CA LYS A 58 8.25 21.08 -16.85
C LYS A 58 8.99 21.77 -18.00
N GLY A 59 9.03 23.09 -18.05
CA GLY A 59 9.78 23.78 -19.10
C GLY A 59 11.29 23.56 -18.99
N LEU A 60 11.82 23.52 -17.77
CA LEU A 60 13.23 23.20 -17.54
C LEU A 60 13.56 21.75 -17.91
N SER A 61 12.63 20.81 -17.78
CA SER A 61 12.85 19.44 -18.22
C SER A 61 12.97 19.30 -19.73
N TYR A 62 12.24 20.11 -20.50
CA TYR A 62 12.42 20.20 -21.96
C TYR A 62 13.79 20.78 -22.36
N LEU A 63 14.38 21.63 -21.52
CA LEU A 63 15.76 22.12 -21.69
C LEU A 63 16.83 21.10 -21.25
N GLY A 64 16.42 19.92 -20.77
CA GLY A 64 17.32 18.86 -20.34
C GLY A 64 17.72 18.90 -18.86
N PHE A 65 17.20 19.85 -18.06
CA PHE A 65 17.39 19.82 -16.61
C PHE A 65 16.52 18.69 -16.02
N ASN A 66 17.08 17.83 -15.16
CA ASN A 66 16.36 16.68 -14.59
C ASN A 66 15.86 15.65 -15.63
N ALA A 67 16.46 15.57 -16.83
CA ALA A 67 16.09 14.57 -17.85
C ALA A 67 16.15 13.13 -17.32
N ASP A 68 17.10 12.80 -16.44
CA ASP A 68 17.21 11.46 -15.84
C ASP A 68 16.03 11.10 -14.92
N ILE A 69 15.33 12.08 -14.34
CA ILE A 69 14.13 11.85 -13.52
C ILE A 69 12.91 11.65 -14.43
N PHE A 70 12.78 12.44 -15.50
CA PHE A 70 11.64 12.35 -16.44
C PHE A 70 11.74 11.21 -17.45
N LEU A 71 12.95 10.71 -17.75
CA LEU A 71 13.19 9.54 -18.60
C LEU A 71 13.08 8.21 -17.83
N GLY A 72 12.53 8.22 -16.61
CA GLY A 72 12.24 7.01 -15.84
C GLY A 72 13.46 6.30 -15.23
N LYS A 73 14.67 6.87 -15.32
CA LYS A 73 15.87 6.26 -14.69
C LYS A 73 15.85 6.36 -13.16
N PHE A 74 14.93 7.14 -12.60
CA PHE A 74 14.75 7.29 -11.15
C PHE A 74 13.42 6.72 -10.62
N ASP A 75 12.51 6.26 -11.49
CA ASP A 75 11.19 5.74 -11.09
C ASP A 75 11.19 4.22 -10.85
N ASP A 76 12.28 3.53 -11.18
CA ASP A 76 12.35 2.09 -10.99
C ASP A 76 12.67 1.72 -9.54
N ASN A 77 11.58 1.44 -8.83
CA ASN A 77 11.46 0.35 -7.86
C ASN A 77 12.02 0.52 -6.45
N LYS A 78 12.98 1.41 -6.17
CA LYS A 78 13.56 1.43 -4.80
C LYS A 78 12.62 2.00 -3.73
N TYR A 79 11.99 3.14 -3.99
CA TYR A 79 11.13 3.81 -3.00
C TYR A 79 9.80 3.08 -2.79
N VAL A 80 9.20 2.56 -3.86
CA VAL A 80 7.96 1.77 -3.79
C VAL A 80 8.21 0.42 -3.11
N GLN A 81 9.33 -0.25 -3.41
CA GLN A 81 9.69 -1.49 -2.72
C GLN A 81 10.05 -1.26 -1.26
N GLU A 82 10.75 -0.17 -0.92
CA GLU A 82 11.04 0.20 0.47
C GLU A 82 9.75 0.51 1.24
N ARG A 83 8.80 1.25 0.67
CA ARG A 83 7.48 1.48 1.30
C ARG A 83 6.66 0.19 1.47
N VAL A 84 6.59 -0.66 0.44
CA VAL A 84 5.92 -1.97 0.54
C VAL A 84 6.61 -2.87 1.56
N LYS A 85 7.94 -2.79 1.68
CA LYS A 85 8.71 -3.54 2.67
C LYS A 85 8.51 -2.99 4.08
N GLU A 86 8.53 -1.67 4.26
CA GLU A 86 8.25 -0.99 5.54
C GLU A 86 6.82 -1.28 6.04
N GLU A 87 5.82 -1.28 5.16
CA GLU A 87 4.45 -1.67 5.51
C GLU A 87 4.37 -3.17 5.90
N LYS A 88 5.09 -4.04 5.18
CA LYS A 88 5.18 -5.47 5.53
C LYS A 88 5.95 -5.73 6.82
N ASP A 89 6.94 -4.89 7.15
CA ASP A 89 7.76 -5.03 8.35
C ASP A 89 7.05 -4.43 9.59
N LYS A 90 6.24 -3.38 9.43
CA LYS A 90 5.34 -2.88 10.50
C LYS A 90 4.20 -3.84 10.86
N ALA A 91 3.83 -4.72 9.94
CA ALA A 91 2.83 -5.76 10.17
C ALA A 91 3.38 -7.02 10.86
N LYS A 92 4.70 -7.08 11.16
CA LYS A 92 5.27 -8.16 11.96
C LYS A 92 5.03 -7.86 13.43
N VAL A 93 4.28 -8.75 14.05
CA VAL A 93 4.10 -8.80 15.49
C VAL A 93 5.49 -8.96 16.15
N ASP A 94 5.79 -8.19 17.20
CA ASP A 94 7.05 -8.33 17.94
C ASP A 94 7.14 -9.71 18.64
N ASP A 95 8.36 -10.16 18.99
CA ASP A 95 8.60 -11.51 19.54
C ASP A 95 7.81 -11.82 20.83
N HIS A 96 7.49 -10.79 21.63
CA HIS A 96 6.70 -10.96 22.85
C HIS A 96 5.21 -11.14 22.53
N SER A 97 4.68 -10.28 21.66
CA SER A 97 3.30 -10.35 21.19
C SER A 97 3.04 -11.63 20.38
N GLU A 98 4.01 -12.12 19.61
CA GLU A 98 3.90 -13.39 18.87
C GLU A 98 3.73 -14.58 19.82
N LYS A 99 4.48 -14.63 20.92
CA LYS A 99 4.34 -15.69 21.94
C LYS A 99 2.95 -15.67 22.56
N LEU A 100 2.46 -14.52 22.99
CA LEU A 100 1.13 -14.38 23.60
C LEU A 100 0.01 -14.86 22.66
N ILE A 101 0.07 -14.45 21.39
CA ILE A 101 -0.90 -14.84 20.36
C ILE A 101 -0.84 -16.36 20.10
N THR A 102 0.36 -16.92 19.98
CA THR A 102 0.51 -18.37 19.74
C THR A 102 -0.01 -19.20 20.91
N GLU A 103 0.20 -18.75 22.15
CA GLU A 103 -0.33 -19.41 23.35
C GLU A 103 -1.86 -19.33 23.44
N GLU A 104 -2.46 -18.20 23.05
CA GLU A 104 -3.92 -18.05 23.02
C GLU A 104 -4.56 -18.98 21.99
N ILE A 105 -4.00 -19.02 20.77
CA ILE A 105 -4.50 -19.92 19.72
C ILE A 105 -4.28 -21.39 20.11
N GLN A 106 -3.16 -21.71 20.77
CA GLN A 106 -2.90 -23.06 21.32
C GLN A 106 -4.01 -23.50 22.28
N LYS A 107 -4.39 -22.62 23.21
CA LYS A 107 -5.45 -22.89 24.19
C LYS A 107 -6.82 -23.04 23.52
N ALA A 108 -7.10 -22.21 22.52
CA ALA A 108 -8.32 -22.34 21.72
C ALA A 108 -8.38 -23.70 21.01
N ILE A 109 -7.29 -24.11 20.33
CA ILE A 109 -7.18 -25.40 19.64
C ILE A 109 -7.32 -26.58 20.63
N SER A 110 -6.71 -26.50 21.82
CA SER A 110 -6.80 -27.59 22.80
C SER A 110 -8.22 -27.79 23.32
N ASN A 111 -8.98 -26.70 23.49
CA ASN A 111 -10.33 -26.71 24.04
C ASN A 111 -11.41 -27.10 23.02
N CYS A 112 -11.11 -27.04 21.72
CA CYS A 112 -12.02 -27.53 20.70
C CYS A 112 -12.17 -29.06 20.79
N SER A 113 -13.43 -29.51 20.87
CA SER A 113 -13.80 -30.92 20.93
C SER A 113 -14.55 -31.39 19.68
N THR A 114 -15.05 -30.45 18.87
CA THR A 114 -15.78 -30.74 17.63
C THR A 114 -15.11 -30.13 16.40
N ASP A 115 -15.39 -30.70 15.21
CA ASP A 115 -14.88 -30.18 13.94
C ASP A 115 -15.42 -28.77 13.64
N THR A 116 -16.65 -28.48 14.05
CA THR A 116 -17.28 -27.16 13.90
C THR A 116 -16.53 -26.08 14.68
N GLU A 117 -16.21 -26.35 15.95
CA GLU A 117 -15.41 -25.44 16.79
C GLU A 117 -14.01 -25.21 16.22
N LEU A 118 -13.37 -26.27 15.73
CA LEU A 118 -12.03 -26.18 15.15
C LEU A 118 -12.03 -25.34 13.87
N ASN A 119 -13.07 -25.46 13.03
CA ASN A 119 -13.21 -24.66 11.81
C ASN A 119 -13.55 -23.20 12.12
N GLN A 120 -14.29 -22.93 13.21
CA GLN A 120 -14.54 -21.57 13.70
C GLN A 120 -13.24 -20.91 14.16
N VAL A 121 -12.39 -21.61 14.92
CA VAL A 121 -11.06 -21.12 15.33
C VAL A 121 -10.17 -20.85 14.12
N LYS A 122 -10.13 -21.75 13.12
CA LYS A 122 -9.40 -21.52 11.86
C LYS A 122 -9.84 -20.25 11.14
N SER A 123 -11.15 -19.99 11.10
CA SER A 123 -11.70 -18.80 10.46
C SER A 123 -11.37 -17.53 11.25
N GLN A 124 -11.52 -17.58 12.58
CA GLN A 124 -11.31 -16.44 13.47
C GLN A 124 -9.85 -15.96 13.46
N TYR A 125 -8.90 -16.89 13.45
CA TYR A 125 -7.47 -16.56 13.54
C TYR A 125 -6.74 -16.57 12.19
N LYS A 126 -7.45 -16.66 11.06
CA LYS A 126 -6.86 -16.73 9.72
C LYS A 126 -5.89 -15.58 9.43
N ASP A 127 -6.32 -14.36 9.72
CA ASP A 127 -5.54 -13.15 9.43
C ASP A 127 -4.38 -12.99 10.43
N VAL A 128 -4.60 -13.37 11.69
CA VAL A 128 -3.59 -13.34 12.76
C VAL A 128 -2.47 -14.35 12.49
N ILE A 129 -2.81 -15.57 12.04
CA ILE A 129 -1.84 -16.59 11.62
C ILE A 129 -0.99 -16.07 10.45
N SER A 130 -1.53 -15.23 9.56
CA SER A 130 -0.76 -14.67 8.44
C SER A 130 0.31 -13.64 8.87
N GLN A 131 0.19 -13.09 10.08
CA GLN A 131 1.05 -12.02 10.62
C GLN A 131 2.20 -12.52 11.50
N VAL A 132 2.08 -13.71 12.11
CA VAL A 132 3.15 -14.34 12.93
C VAL A 132 4.29 -14.92 12.08
N SER A 133 5.44 -15.24 12.68
CA SER A 133 6.59 -15.78 11.94
C SER A 133 6.26 -17.05 11.14
N ALA A 134 7.05 -17.31 10.08
CA ALA A 134 6.87 -18.52 9.26
C ALA A 134 7.04 -19.82 10.07
N SER A 135 7.82 -19.79 11.17
CA SER A 135 8.01 -20.92 12.07
C SER A 135 6.75 -21.18 12.91
N ALA A 136 6.20 -20.14 13.55
CA ALA A 136 4.98 -20.24 14.35
C ALA A 136 3.78 -20.70 13.51
N ARG A 137 3.64 -20.16 12.28
CA ARG A 137 2.61 -20.59 11.32
C ARG A 137 2.62 -22.09 11.05
N LYS A 138 3.81 -22.64 10.78
CA LYS A 138 3.95 -24.09 10.53
C LYS A 138 3.53 -24.89 11.74
N ASN A 139 3.98 -24.50 12.94
CA ASN A 139 3.62 -25.18 14.19
C ASN A 139 2.10 -25.19 14.42
N LEU A 140 1.46 -24.02 14.38
CA LEU A 140 0.01 -23.85 14.52
C LEU A 140 -0.79 -24.69 13.50
N THR A 141 -0.34 -24.72 12.25
CA THR A 141 -1.00 -25.47 11.18
C THR A 141 -0.92 -26.99 11.42
N GLU A 142 0.23 -27.49 11.88
CA GLU A 142 0.40 -28.91 12.20
C GLU A 142 -0.44 -29.33 13.41
N GLN A 143 -0.58 -28.47 14.42
CA GLN A 143 -1.47 -28.74 15.55
C GLN A 143 -2.94 -28.77 15.15
N LEU A 144 -3.38 -27.85 14.28
CA LEU A 144 -4.73 -27.86 13.73
C LEU A 144 -5.02 -29.16 12.97
N LYS A 145 -4.07 -29.65 12.15
CA LYS A 145 -4.20 -30.93 11.45
C LYS A 145 -4.24 -32.12 12.42
N THR A 146 -3.37 -32.12 13.42
CA THR A 146 -3.29 -33.19 14.43
C THR A 146 -4.58 -33.28 15.24
N LYS A 147 -5.09 -32.13 15.70
CA LYS A 147 -6.36 -32.05 16.44
C LYS A 147 -7.55 -32.48 15.58
N LEU A 148 -7.58 -32.06 14.31
CA LEU A 148 -8.61 -32.50 13.36
C LEU A 148 -8.62 -34.02 13.20
N LYS A 149 -7.45 -34.63 13.02
CA LYS A 149 -7.30 -36.09 12.89
C LYS A 149 -7.81 -36.81 14.15
N ASN A 150 -7.44 -36.33 15.34
CA ASN A 150 -7.89 -36.92 16.61
C ASN A 150 -9.41 -36.80 16.81
N ILE A 151 -10.03 -35.69 16.40
CA ILE A 151 -11.49 -35.51 16.46
C ILE A 151 -12.20 -36.45 15.47
N GLN A 152 -11.63 -36.68 14.29
CA GLN A 152 -12.19 -37.58 13.28
C GLN A 152 -12.04 -39.06 13.67
N GLU A 153 -10.93 -39.45 14.31
CA GLU A 153 -10.67 -40.81 14.79
C GLU A 153 -11.45 -41.16 16.07
N GLY A 154 -11.93 -40.17 16.82
CA GLY A 154 -12.71 -40.34 18.05
C GLY A 154 -14.24 -40.47 17.87
N LYS A 155 -14.76 -40.51 16.64
CA LYS A 155 -16.20 -40.73 16.40
C LYS A 155 -16.55 -42.21 16.65
N PRO A 156 -17.49 -42.53 17.57
CA PRO A 156 -18.04 -43.87 17.66
C PRO A 156 -18.79 -44.22 16.36
N TYR A 157 -18.69 -45.49 15.95
CA TYR A 157 -19.53 -46.04 14.89
C TYR A 157 -20.99 -45.98 15.34
N ASP A 158 -21.86 -45.35 14.56
CA ASP A 158 -23.29 -45.21 14.85
C ASP A 158 -23.98 -46.54 14.47
N ASP A 159 -23.90 -47.53 15.36
CA ASP A 159 -24.69 -48.76 15.29
C ASP A 159 -26.12 -48.45 15.76
N ASP A 160 -26.95 -47.83 14.92
CA ASP A 160 -28.42 -47.95 15.00
C ASP A 160 -29.10 -47.27 13.78
N VAL A 161 -29.21 -48.03 12.67
CA VAL A 161 -30.26 -47.80 11.67
C VAL A 161 -31.07 -49.09 11.56
N PRO A 162 -32.31 -49.15 12.09
CA PRO A 162 -33.14 -50.33 11.94
C PRO A 162 -33.71 -50.42 10.52
N PHE A 163 -33.68 -51.64 9.98
CA PHE A 163 -34.44 -52.08 8.80
C PHE A 163 -35.95 -52.00 9.04
#